data_AF-Q9GQW1-F1
#
_entry.id   AF-Q9GQW1-F1
#
_cell.length_a   1.000
_cell.length_b   1.000
_cell.length_c   1.000
_cell.angle_alpha   90.00
_cell.angle_beta   90.00
_cell.angle_gamma   90.00
#
_symmetry.space_group_name_H-M   'P 1'
#
loop_
_entity.id
_entity.type
_entity.pdbx_description
1 polymer ?
#
loop_
_entity_poly.entity_id
_entity_poly.type
_entity_poly.pdbx_seq_one_letter_code
_entity_poly.pdbx_strand_id
1 'polypeptide(L)'
;LALGTLYGNVFSQTTICRFEALQLSYKNMNKLRPLLSKWLEEADLTLSSTVVSIEKLTNQSRQRKKRTNIEINAKDILEESFCKDPKPTAVLIGSLSERTNMEREVV
;
A
#
# COMPACT_ATOMS: atom_id res chain seq x y z
N LEU A 1 -4.03 -17.92 -0.76
CA LEU A 1 -3.36 -17.02 0.21
C LEU A 1 -3.42 -15.57 -0.31
N ALA A 2 -4.42 -14.79 0.11
CA ALA A 2 -4.32 -13.32 0.26
C ALA A 2 -5.64 -12.76 0.81
N LEU A 3 -5.51 -11.89 1.79
CA LEU A 3 -6.52 -11.49 2.77
C LEU A 3 -7.06 -10.11 2.43
N GLY A 4 -7.47 -9.95 1.19
CA GLY A 4 -8.05 -8.70 0.70
C GLY A 4 -9.55 -8.59 0.89
N THR A 5 -10.19 -9.72 1.13
CA THR A 5 -11.55 -9.94 0.65
C THR A 5 -12.63 -9.41 1.58
N LEU A 6 -12.34 -9.23 2.88
CA LEU A 6 -13.35 -8.84 3.87
C LEU A 6 -13.17 -7.42 4.45
N TYR A 7 -11.97 -6.82 4.40
CA TYR A 7 -11.69 -5.51 5.03
C TYR A 7 -11.10 -4.44 4.10
N GLY A 8 -11.05 -4.70 2.79
CA GLY A 8 -10.51 -3.76 1.79
C GLY A 8 -9.04 -3.42 1.92
N ASN A 9 -8.30 -4.17 2.74
CA ASN A 9 -6.86 -4.02 2.92
C ASN A 9 -6.20 -5.40 2.91
N VAL A 10 -5.68 -5.80 1.75
CA VAL A 10 -4.71 -6.92 1.68
C VAL A 10 -3.48 -6.50 2.50
N PHE A 11 -3.16 -7.23 3.57
CA PHE A 11 -1.88 -7.04 4.25
C PHE A 11 -0.75 -7.55 3.35
N SER A 12 0.28 -6.73 3.14
CA SER A 12 1.48 -7.16 2.42
C SER A 12 2.30 -8.12 3.28
N GLN A 13 3.05 -9.03 2.64
CA GLN A 13 3.98 -9.92 3.33
C GLN A 13 4.94 -9.14 4.25
N THR A 14 5.43 -7.98 3.80
CA THR A 14 6.28 -7.10 4.62
C THR A 14 5.56 -6.59 5.87
N THR A 15 4.25 -6.34 5.81
CA THR A 15 3.47 -5.92 6.97
C THR A 15 3.36 -7.05 7.99
N ILE A 16 3.06 -8.27 7.54
CA ILE A 16 2.97 -9.46 8.41
C ILE A 16 4.31 -9.77 9.08
N CYS A 17 5.39 -9.84 8.28
CA CYS A 17 6.73 -10.12 8.79
C CYS A 17 7.18 -9.11 9.86
N ARG A 18 6.92 -7.81 9.65
CA ARG A 18 7.23 -6.78 10.66
C ARG A 18 6.34 -6.87 11.90
N PHE A 19 5.09 -7.30 11.76
CA PHE A 19 4.19 -7.52 12.89
C PHE A 19 4.69 -8.68 13.77
N GLU A 20 5.04 -9.81 13.15
CA GLU A 20 5.58 -10.99 13.84
C GLU A 20 6.91 -10.70 14.54
N ALA A 21 7.78 -9.90 13.91
CA ALA A 21 9.08 -9.52 14.47
C ALA A 21 9.01 -8.37 15.50
N LEU A 22 7.81 -7.88 15.87
CA LEU A 22 7.63 -6.72 16.76
C LEU A 22 8.29 -5.42 16.26
N GLN A 23 8.43 -5.26 14.94
CA GLN A 23 9.13 -4.14 14.27
C GLN A 23 8.20 -3.02 13.76
N LEU A 24 7.03 -2.86 14.39
CA LEU A 24 6.12 -1.75 14.14
C LEU A 24 5.95 -0.94 15.42
N SER A 25 5.55 0.32 15.29
CA SER A 25 5.23 1.14 16.45
C SER A 25 4.11 0.50 17.27
N TYR A 26 4.10 0.74 18.58
CA TYR A 26 3.06 0.22 19.48
C TYR A 26 1.64 0.54 19.00
N LYS A 27 1.41 1.76 18.51
CA LYS A 27 0.11 2.16 17.93
C LYS A 27 -0.25 1.35 16.69
N ASN A 28 0.71 1.08 15.80
CA ASN A 28 0.48 0.25 14.60
C ASN A 28 0.20 -1.20 14.98
N MET A 29 0.93 -1.75 15.95
CA MET A 29 0.69 -3.09 16.48
C MET A 29 -0.73 -3.23 17.03
N ASN A 30 -1.16 -2.29 17.90
CA ASN A 30 -2.50 -2.31 18.48
C ASN A 30 -3.62 -2.18 17.42
N LYS A 31 -3.36 -1.46 16.33
CA LYS A 31 -4.31 -1.36 15.21
C LYS A 31 -4.38 -2.66 14.39
N LEU A 32 -3.24 -3.33 14.20
CA LEU A 32 -3.16 -4.55 13.39
C LEU A 32 -3.62 -5.79 14.15
N ARG A 33 -3.36 -5.88 15.45
CA ARG A 33 -3.69 -7.05 16.29
C ARG A 33 -5.12 -7.55 16.13
N PRO A 34 -6.19 -6.73 16.32
CA PRO A 34 -7.56 -7.23 16.16
C PRO A 34 -7.88 -7.64 14.71
N LEU A 35 -7.27 -7.01 13.71
CA LEU A 35 -7.47 -7.34 12.29
C LEU A 35 -6.82 -8.69 11.94
N LEU A 36 -5.62 -8.94 12.45
CA LEU A 36 -4.88 -10.18 12.22
C LEU A 36 -5.47 -11.35 13.03
N SER A 37 -5.97 -11.11 14.24
CA SER A 37 -6.69 -12.14 15.01
C SER A 37 -7.96 -12.60 14.29
N LYS A 38 -8.81 -11.65 13.88
CA LYS A 38 -10.03 -11.98 13.12
C LYS A 38 -9.71 -12.67 11.80
N TRP A 39 -8.63 -12.23 11.16
CA TRP A 39 -8.15 -12.89 9.95
C TRP A 39 -7.81 -14.37 10.20
N LEU A 40 -7.04 -14.67 11.25
CA LEU A 40 -6.62 -16.02 11.57
C LEU A 40 -7.83 -16.93 11.82
N GLU A 41 -8.82 -16.45 12.59
CA GLU A 41 -10.08 -17.16 12.86
C GLU A 41 -10.82 -17.52 11.56
N GLU A 42 -10.94 -16.58 10.62
CA GLU A 42 -11.59 -16.81 9.33
C GLU A 42 -10.82 -17.81 8.45
N ALA A 43 -9.48 -17.76 8.48
CA ALA A 43 -8.64 -18.70 7.73
C ALA A 43 -8.83 -20.15 8.21
N ASP A 44 -8.90 -20.34 9.52
CA ASP A 44 -9.12 -21.67 10.14
C ASP A 44 -10.50 -22.24 9.76
N LEU A 45 -11.54 -21.41 9.72
CA LEU A 45 -12.89 -21.81 9.29
C LEU A 45 -12.94 -22.17 7.79
N THR A 46 -12.22 -21.43 6.96
CA THR A 46 -12.20 -21.66 5.51
C THR A 46 -11.40 -22.93 5.16
N LEU A 47 -10.34 -23.25 5.91
CA LEU A 47 -9.56 -24.47 5.72
C LEU A 47 -10.36 -25.74 6.06
N SER A 48 -11.35 -25.63 6.97
CA SER A 48 -12.30 -26.70 7.28
C SER A 48 -13.30 -27.00 6.16
N SER A 49 -13.48 -26.11 5.18
CA SER A 49 -14.37 -26.31 4.03
C SER A 49 -13.54 -26.41 2.76
N THR A 50 -13.39 -27.62 2.25
CA THR A 50 -12.58 -27.97 1.07
C THR A 50 -12.91 -27.05 -0.13
N VAL A 51 -11.91 -26.25 -0.53
CA VAL A 51 -11.75 -25.53 -1.82
C VAL A 51 -12.88 -24.58 -2.24
N VAL A 52 -12.66 -23.26 -2.15
CA VAL A 52 -13.35 -22.30 -3.02
C VAL A 52 -12.40 -21.20 -3.50
N SER A 53 -12.33 -21.06 -4.82
CA SER A 53 -11.51 -20.12 -5.59
C SER A 53 -11.60 -18.68 -5.10
N ILE A 54 -10.44 -18.10 -4.81
CA ILE A 54 -10.23 -16.79 -4.16
C ILE A 54 -10.53 -15.59 -5.10
N GLU A 55 -10.86 -15.83 -6.37
CA GLU A 55 -10.83 -14.79 -7.41
C GLU A 55 -12.12 -13.95 -7.53
N LYS A 56 -13.25 -14.35 -6.95
CA LYS A 56 -14.58 -13.78 -7.31
C LYS A 56 -15.18 -12.69 -6.40
N LEU A 57 -14.46 -12.24 -5.36
CA LEU A 57 -15.02 -11.38 -4.31
C LEU A 57 -14.46 -9.94 -4.30
N THR A 58 -14.00 -9.44 -5.45
CA THR A 58 -13.11 -8.27 -5.59
C THR A 58 -13.75 -6.87 -5.47
N ASN A 59 -15.07 -6.71 -5.27
CA ASN A 59 -15.76 -5.52 -5.79
C ASN A 59 -16.39 -4.51 -4.81
N GLN A 60 -16.19 -4.57 -3.48
CA GLN A 60 -16.96 -3.69 -2.57
C GLN A 60 -16.19 -2.96 -1.45
N SER A 61 -14.95 -2.53 -1.67
CA SER A 61 -14.30 -1.63 -0.69
C SER A 61 -13.35 -0.62 -1.34
N ARG A 62 -13.24 0.54 -0.68
CA ARG A 62 -12.38 1.66 -1.08
C ARG A 62 -10.93 1.18 -1.17
N GLN A 63 -10.48 0.86 -2.38
CA GLN A 63 -9.14 0.30 -2.57
C GLN A 63 -8.08 1.32 -2.17
N ARG A 64 -7.15 0.90 -1.31
CA ARG A 64 -5.96 1.67 -0.98
C ARG A 64 -5.20 1.99 -2.27
N LYS A 65 -4.68 3.23 -2.38
CA LYS A 65 -3.78 3.60 -3.49
C LYS A 65 -2.60 2.64 -3.54
N LYS A 66 -2.35 2.09 -4.73
CA LYS A 66 -1.18 1.25 -4.97
C LYS A 66 0.09 2.11 -4.91
N ARG A 67 1.20 1.50 -4.51
CA ARG A 67 2.50 2.17 -4.53
C ARG A 67 2.90 2.43 -5.98
N THR A 68 3.21 3.69 -6.32
CA THR A 68 3.79 4.06 -7.62
C THR A 68 5.28 3.70 -7.61
N ASN A 69 5.75 3.00 -8.64
CA ASN A 69 7.18 2.86 -8.90
C ASN A 69 7.63 4.09 -9.69
N ILE A 70 8.64 4.78 -9.19
CA ILE A 70 9.23 5.94 -9.86
C ILE A 70 10.43 5.43 -10.64
N GLU A 71 10.41 5.60 -11.97
CA GLU A 71 11.51 5.21 -12.83
C GLU A 71 12.77 6.04 -12.54
N ILE A 72 13.94 5.48 -12.85
CA ILE A 72 15.23 6.12 -12.56
C ILE A 72 15.32 7.50 -13.22
N ASN A 73 14.89 7.61 -14.48
CA ASN A 73 14.91 8.90 -15.19
C ASN A 73 14.03 9.97 -14.51
N ALA A 74 12.80 9.60 -14.10
CA ALA A 74 11.92 10.51 -13.38
C ALA A 74 12.51 10.90 -12.01
N LYS A 75 13.13 9.94 -11.31
CA LYS A 75 13.83 10.19 -10.04
C LYS A 75 14.95 11.22 -10.21
N ASP A 76 15.80 11.07 -11.22
CA ASP A 76 16.92 11.99 -11.46
C ASP A 76 16.42 13.43 -11.71
N ILE A 77 15.34 13.59 -12.49
CA ILE A 77 14.70 14.88 -12.78
C ILE A 77 14.14 15.52 -11.48
N LEU A 78 13.52 14.73 -10.61
CA LEU A 78 12.96 15.19 -9.34
C LEU A 78 14.07 15.58 -8.36
N GLU A 79 15.15 14.79 -8.26
CA GLU A 79 16.30 15.08 -7.40
C GLU A 79 17.01 16.38 -7.84
N GLU A 80 17.22 16.59 -9.15
CA GLU A 80 17.81 17.84 -9.67
C GLU A 80 16.93 19.05 -9.34
N SER A 81 15.60 18.92 -9.48
CA SER A 81 14.67 20.00 -9.15
C SER A 81 14.68 20.31 -7.65
N PHE A 82 14.72 19.28 -6.80
CA PHE A 82 14.74 19.43 -5.34
C PHE A 82 15.99 20.17 -4.85
N CYS A 83 17.16 19.92 -5.46
CA CYS A 83 18.39 20.65 -5.14
C CYS A 83 18.29 22.16 -5.42
N LYS A 84 17.48 22.57 -6.40
CA LYS A 84 17.27 23.99 -6.76
C LYS A 84 16.22 24.65 -5.87
N ASP A 85 15.10 23.95 -5.64
CA ASP A 85 14.01 24.40 -4.79
C ASP A 85 13.39 23.21 -4.04
N PRO A 86 13.69 23.03 -2.74
CA PRO A 86 13.13 21.93 -1.96
C PRO A 86 11.67 22.15 -1.57
N LYS A 87 11.08 23.33 -1.87
CA LYS A 87 9.68 23.67 -1.59
C LYS A 87 9.01 24.22 -2.85
N PRO A 88 8.85 23.39 -3.90
CA PRO A 88 8.32 23.82 -5.18
C PRO A 88 6.90 24.37 -5.03
N THR A 89 6.60 25.41 -5.81
CA THR A 89 5.23 25.93 -5.92
C THR A 89 4.32 24.97 -6.69
N ALA A 90 3.00 25.12 -6.56
CA ALA A 90 2.03 24.30 -7.30
C ALA A 90 2.22 24.36 -8.83
N VAL A 91 2.68 25.50 -9.35
CA VAL A 91 3.01 25.67 -10.77
C VAL A 91 4.19 24.79 -11.15
N LEU A 92 5.27 24.81 -10.35
CA LEU A 92 6.46 24.00 -10.58
C LEU A 92 6.16 22.49 -10.48
N ILE A 93 5.34 22.08 -9.49
CA ILE A 93 4.84 20.69 -9.37
C ILE A 93 4.08 20.29 -10.65
N GLY A 94 3.26 21.18 -11.19
CA GLY A 94 2.55 20.96 -12.45
C GLY A 94 3.49 20.69 -13.63
N SER A 95 4.51 21.54 -13.80
CA SER A 95 5.52 21.36 -14.86
C SER A 95 6.36 20.09 -14.68
N LEU A 96 6.69 19.71 -13.44
CA LEU A 96 7.41 18.47 -13.14
C LEU A 96 6.59 17.23 -13.44
N SER A 97 5.30 17.26 -13.11
CA SER A 97 4.33 16.20 -13.45
C SER A 97 4.24 15.96 -14.94
N GLU A 98 4.18 17.02 -15.75
CA GLU A 98 4.18 16.91 -17.22
C GLU A 98 5.52 16.36 -17.75
N ARG A 99 6.64 16.84 -17.21
CA ARG A 99 7.99 16.43 -17.65
C ARG A 99 8.33 14.98 -17.28
N THR A 100 7.83 14.49 -16.15
CA THR A 100 8.06 13.11 -15.67
C THR A 100 6.94 12.16 -16.07
N ASN A 101 5.86 12.66 -16.69
CA ASN A 101 4.65 11.91 -17.01
C ASN A 101 4.03 11.18 -15.79
N MET A 102 4.00 11.86 -14.65
CA MET A 102 3.47 11.35 -13.37
C MET A 102 2.32 12.22 -12.87
N GLU A 103 1.39 11.66 -12.09
CA GLU A 103 0.31 12.45 -11.47
C GLU A 103 0.89 13.51 -10.50
N ARG A 104 0.27 14.70 -10.47
CA ARG A 104 0.67 15.81 -9.57
C ARG A 104 0.62 15.46 -8.08
N GLU A 105 -0.14 14.44 -7.67
CA GLU A 105 -0.18 13.98 -6.28
C GLU A 105 0.99 13.04 -5.95
N VAL A 106 1.67 12.50 -6.97
CA VAL A 106 2.84 11.64 -6.81
C VAL A 106 4.14 12.47 -6.80
N VAL A 107 4.16 13.57 -7.57
CA VAL A 107 5.24 14.58 -7.59
C VAL A 107 5.21 15.42 -6.33
#